data_AF-A0A954B0R2-F1
#
_entry.id   AF-A0A954B0R2-F1
#
_cell.length_a   1.000
_cell.length_b   1.000
_cell.length_c   1.000
_cell.angle_alpha   90.00
_cell.angle_beta   90.00
_cell.angle_gamma   90.00
#
_symmetry.space_group_name_H-M   'P 1'
#
loop_
_entity.id
_entity.type
_entity.pdbx_description
1 polymer ?
#
loop_
_entity_poly.entity_id
_entity_poly.type
_entity_poly.pdbx_seq_one_letter_code
_entity_poly.pdbx_strand_id
1 'polypeptide(L)'
;MGIQAAEISAILKEQIKNFGQEAEVAEIGRVLSVGDGIARVYGLDNVQAGEMVEFPGGIRGMALNLETDNVGIVIFGSDRDIKEGDTVKRTNSIVDVPAGDKLLGRVVDALGNPLDGKGPIEFSERRIADVKAPGIIPRKSVHEP
;
A
#
# COMPACT_ATOMS: atom_id res chain seq x y z
N MET A 1 -17.60 -18.11 0.61
CA MET A 1 -17.08 -18.86 1.76
C MET A 1 -16.86 -17.83 2.86
N GLY A 2 -17.59 -17.97 3.97
CA GLY A 2 -17.75 -16.93 4.98
C GLY A 2 -16.60 -16.90 5.99
N ILE A 3 -16.35 -15.71 6.52
CA ILE A 3 -15.42 -15.42 7.62
C ILE A 3 -15.68 -16.39 8.77
N GLN A 4 -14.64 -17.09 9.26
CA GLN A 4 -14.82 -18.08 10.33
C GLN A 4 -15.02 -17.37 11.68
N ALA A 5 -16.07 -17.74 12.41
CA ALA A 5 -16.42 -17.14 13.71
C ALA A 5 -15.30 -17.25 14.78
N ALA A 6 -14.34 -18.16 14.58
CA ALA A 6 -13.18 -18.33 15.45
C ALA A 6 -12.20 -17.14 15.37
N GLU A 7 -11.99 -16.56 14.18
CA GLU A 7 -11.12 -15.39 13.98
C GLU A 7 -11.72 -14.13 14.60
N ILE A 8 -13.02 -13.90 14.38
CA ILE A 8 -13.77 -12.80 15.00
C ILE A 8 -13.63 -12.88 16.53
N SER A 9 -13.75 -14.08 17.10
CA SER A 9 -13.60 -14.30 18.54
C SER A 9 -12.17 -14.03 19.04
N ALA A 10 -11.14 -14.32 18.24
CA ALA A 10 -9.75 -14.03 18.59
C ALA A 10 -9.47 -12.53 18.58
N ILE A 11 -9.94 -11.83 17.54
CA ILE A 11 -9.84 -10.36 17.40
C ILE A 11 -10.55 -9.66 18.55
N LEU A 12 -11.79 -10.06 18.88
CA LEU A 12 -12.54 -9.51 20.02
C LEU A 12 -11.82 -9.72 21.36
N LYS A 13 -11.20 -10.89 21.58
CA LYS A 13 -10.39 -11.13 22.79
C LYS A 13 -9.16 -10.25 22.86
N GLU A 14 -8.52 -10.00 21.72
CA GLU A 14 -7.34 -9.15 21.61
C GLU A 14 -7.69 -7.67 21.84
N GLN A 15 -8.82 -7.19 21.31
CA GLN A 15 -9.38 -5.86 21.60
C GLN A 15 -9.66 -5.65 23.10
N ILE A 16 -10.28 -6.62 23.77
CA ILE A 16 -10.55 -6.53 25.22
C ILE A 16 -9.23 -6.50 26.02
N LYS A 17 -8.22 -7.27 25.59
CA LYS A 17 -6.92 -7.34 26.26
C LYS A 17 -6.10 -6.05 26.08
N ASN A 18 -6.20 -5.40 24.92
CA ASN A 18 -5.44 -4.20 24.56
C ASN A 18 -6.23 -2.91 24.81
N PHE A 19 -7.39 -2.98 25.48
CA PHE A 19 -8.22 -1.84 25.83
C PHE A 19 -7.40 -0.85 26.70
N GLY A 20 -6.94 0.25 26.08
CA GLY A 20 -6.04 1.25 26.67
C GLY A 20 -4.74 1.52 25.91
N GLN A 21 -4.39 0.74 24.88
CA GLN A 21 -3.26 1.00 23.95
C GLN A 21 -3.76 1.48 22.57
N GLU A 22 -4.61 2.51 22.54
CA GLU A 22 -5.32 2.95 21.32
C GLU A 22 -4.40 3.38 20.16
N ALA A 23 -3.19 3.89 20.44
CA ALA A 23 -2.35 4.52 19.42
C ALA A 23 -1.63 3.52 18.48
N GLU A 24 -1.25 2.33 18.95
CA GLU A 24 -0.51 1.37 18.10
C GLU A 24 -1.44 0.50 17.22
N VAL A 25 -2.68 0.28 17.65
CA VAL A 25 -3.64 -0.56 16.92
C VAL A 25 -4.19 0.16 15.69
N ALA A 26 -4.32 1.49 15.72
CA ALA A 26 -4.88 2.26 14.60
C ALA A 26 -3.98 2.27 13.34
N GLU A 27 -2.68 2.05 13.51
CA GLU A 27 -1.68 2.12 12.42
C GLU A 27 -1.24 0.74 11.92
N ILE A 28 -1.66 -0.33 12.61
CA ILE A 28 -1.27 -1.71 12.33
C ILE A 28 -2.50 -2.52 11.97
N GLY A 29 -2.38 -3.32 10.91
CA GLY A 29 -3.41 -4.26 10.49
C GLY A 29 -2.98 -5.71 10.58
N ARG A 30 -3.95 -6.60 10.48
CA ARG A 30 -3.75 -8.05 10.42
C ARG A 30 -4.44 -8.64 9.21
N VAL A 31 -3.73 -9.43 8.41
CA VAL A 31 -4.29 -10.09 7.21
C VAL A 31 -5.34 -11.11 7.64
N LEU A 32 -6.57 -10.96 7.15
CA LEU A 32 -7.68 -11.91 7.32
C LEU A 32 -7.69 -12.95 6.22
N SER A 33 -7.37 -12.54 4.99
CA SER A 33 -7.32 -13.44 3.85
C SER A 33 -6.47 -12.82 2.74
N VAL A 34 -5.89 -13.68 1.92
CA VAL A 34 -5.13 -13.31 0.74
C VAL A 34 -5.51 -14.24 -0.41
N GLY A 35 -5.68 -13.68 -1.60
CA GLY A 35 -5.94 -14.46 -2.81
C GLY A 35 -5.96 -13.58 -4.06
N ASP A 36 -5.43 -14.11 -5.16
CA ASP A 36 -5.37 -13.45 -6.47
C ASP A 36 -4.80 -12.02 -6.40
N GLY A 37 -3.78 -11.81 -5.56
CA GLY A 37 -3.14 -10.49 -5.39
C GLY A 37 -3.93 -9.48 -4.57
N ILE A 38 -5.01 -9.89 -3.90
CA ILE A 38 -5.80 -9.05 -2.99
C ILE A 38 -5.69 -9.59 -1.57
N ALA A 39 -5.34 -8.72 -0.62
CA ALA A 39 -5.41 -9.00 0.81
C ALA A 39 -6.58 -8.25 1.45
N ARG A 40 -7.31 -8.91 2.33
CA ARG A 40 -8.24 -8.25 3.26
C ARG A 40 -7.58 -8.13 4.60
N VAL A 41 -7.53 -6.92 5.14
CA VAL A 41 -6.79 -6.61 6.36
C VAL A 41 -7.74 -6.00 7.38
N TYR A 42 -7.74 -6.53 8.60
CA TYR A 42 -8.43 -5.94 9.74
C TYR A 42 -7.55 -4.88 10.41
N GLY A 43 -8.15 -3.81 10.93
CA GLY A 43 -7.43 -2.68 11.53
C GLY A 43 -7.07 -1.63 10.48
N LEU A 44 -5.91 -0.97 10.64
CA LEU A 44 -5.50 0.17 9.81
C LEU A 44 -6.54 1.31 9.82
N ASP A 45 -7.12 1.60 10.99
CA ASP A 45 -8.26 2.52 11.15
C ASP A 45 -8.03 3.92 10.54
N ASN A 46 -6.77 4.37 10.52
CA ASN A 46 -6.39 5.70 10.00
C ASN A 46 -5.90 5.68 8.54
N VAL A 47 -5.91 4.53 7.85
CA VAL A 47 -5.40 4.42 6.48
C VAL A 47 -6.25 5.20 5.50
N GLN A 48 -5.59 5.85 4.55
CA GLN A 48 -6.24 6.63 3.51
C GLN A 48 -6.44 5.82 2.22
N ALA A 49 -7.44 6.19 1.44
CA ALA A 49 -7.64 5.59 0.12
C ALA A 49 -6.45 5.93 -0.78
N GLY A 50 -5.90 4.93 -1.46
CA GLY A 50 -4.69 5.07 -2.27
C GLY A 50 -3.40 5.13 -1.45
N GLU A 51 -3.44 4.88 -0.15
CA GLU A 51 -2.24 4.86 0.68
C GLU A 51 -1.43 3.57 0.48
N MET A 52 -0.11 3.72 0.51
CA MET A 52 0.84 2.62 0.51
C MET A 52 0.88 1.92 1.87
N VAL A 53 0.89 0.60 1.81
CA VAL A 53 1.11 -0.26 2.98
C VAL A 53 2.29 -1.20 2.72
N GLU A 54 2.83 -1.74 3.81
CA GLU A 54 3.94 -2.68 3.82
C GLU A 54 3.54 -3.95 4.56
N PHE A 55 3.74 -5.07 3.88
CA PHE A 55 3.62 -6.43 4.38
C PHE A 55 4.99 -6.94 4.84
N PRO A 56 5.04 -8.06 5.58
CA PRO A 56 6.31 -8.70 5.91
C PRO A 56 7.14 -9.01 4.66
N GLY A 57 8.47 -8.92 4.78
CA GLY A 57 9.37 -9.12 3.64
C GLY A 57 9.51 -7.91 2.71
N GLY A 58 8.95 -6.75 3.08
CA GLY A 58 9.07 -5.51 2.30
C GLY A 58 8.15 -5.47 1.08
N ILE A 59 7.20 -6.41 0.98
CA ILE A 59 6.18 -6.43 -0.06
C ILE A 59 5.27 -5.23 0.16
N ARG A 60 5.03 -4.47 -0.91
CA ARG A 60 4.18 -3.27 -0.84
C ARG A 60 2.78 -3.58 -1.34
N GLY A 61 1.83 -2.78 -0.90
CA GLY A 61 0.48 -2.78 -1.45
C GLY A 61 -0.16 -1.41 -1.35
N MET A 62 -1.36 -1.28 -1.88
CA MET A 62 -2.14 -0.05 -1.85
C MET A 62 -3.55 -0.33 -1.33
N ALA A 63 -3.98 0.48 -0.37
CA ALA A 63 -5.34 0.45 0.15
C ALA A 63 -6.31 0.95 -0.94
N LEU A 64 -7.16 0.06 -1.44
CA LEU A 64 -8.12 0.35 -2.51
C LEU A 64 -9.51 0.60 -1.95
N ASN A 65 -9.99 -0.32 -1.10
CA ASN A 65 -11.33 -0.26 -0.52
C ASN A 65 -11.22 -0.10 1.00
N LEU A 66 -11.95 0.88 1.55
CA LEU A 66 -12.07 1.09 2.99
C LEU A 66 -13.47 0.67 3.42
N GLU A 67 -13.61 -0.54 3.96
CA GLU A 67 -14.86 -1.04 4.52
C GLU A 67 -14.88 -0.80 6.04
N THR A 68 -16.05 -0.94 6.67
CA THR A 68 -16.20 -0.71 8.12
C THR A 68 -15.36 -1.68 8.95
N ASP A 69 -15.25 -2.93 8.50
CA ASP A 69 -14.64 -4.01 9.28
C ASP A 69 -13.29 -4.46 8.71
N ASN A 70 -12.93 -4.04 7.49
CA ASN A 70 -11.68 -4.44 6.85
C ASN A 70 -11.27 -3.47 5.73
N VAL A 71 -10.00 -3.54 5.36
CA VAL A 71 -9.40 -2.78 4.26
C VAL A 71 -9.01 -3.76 3.16
N GLY A 72 -9.49 -3.50 1.95
CA GLY A 72 -9.08 -4.21 0.75
C GLY A 72 -7.79 -3.62 0.19
N ILE A 73 -6.73 -4.41 0.18
CA ILE A 73 -5.39 -4.00 -0.24
C ILE A 73 -4.99 -4.78 -1.48
N VAL A 74 -4.61 -4.06 -2.53
CA VAL A 74 -3.99 -4.66 -3.72
C VAL A 74 -2.50 -4.84 -3.46
N ILE A 75 -1.99 -6.04 -3.65
CA ILE A 75 -0.58 -6.38 -3.44
C ILE A 75 0.22 -6.05 -4.69
N PHE A 76 1.34 -5.35 -4.51
CA PHE A 76 2.30 -5.08 -5.57
C PHE A 76 3.41 -6.14 -5.54
N GLY A 77 3.25 -7.16 -6.37
CA GLY A 77 4.21 -8.26 -6.48
C GLY A 77 3.54 -9.62 -6.30
N SER A 78 4.23 -10.54 -5.64
CA SER A 78 3.68 -11.87 -5.35
C SER A 78 2.99 -11.88 -4.00
N ASP A 79 1.82 -12.51 -3.96
CA ASP A 79 1.02 -12.76 -2.76
C ASP A 79 1.42 -14.05 -2.02
N ARG A 80 2.30 -14.87 -2.60
CA ARG A 80 2.67 -16.21 -2.08
C ARG A 80 3.32 -16.19 -0.71
N ASP A 81 4.04 -15.12 -0.41
CA ASP A 81 4.80 -14.98 0.83
C ASP A 81 3.96 -14.34 1.94
N ILE A 82 2.77 -13.82 1.61
CA ILE A 82 1.83 -13.23 2.56
C ILE A 82 0.90 -14.33 3.07
N LYS A 83 0.69 -14.35 4.39
CA LYS A 83 -0.17 -15.33 5.05
C LYS A 83 -1.23 -14.65 5.88
N GLU A 84 -2.31 -15.38 6.13
CA GLU A 84 -3.28 -14.99 7.11
C GLU A 84 -2.64 -14.84 8.50
N GLY A 85 -3.03 -13.78 9.20
CA GLY A 85 -2.48 -13.41 10.50
C GLY A 85 -1.25 -12.52 10.42
N ASP A 86 -0.66 -12.29 9.24
CA ASP A 86 0.50 -11.42 9.07
C ASP A 86 0.16 -9.97 9.41
N THR A 87 1.18 -9.25 9.91
CA THR A 87 1.07 -7.85 10.28
C THR A 87 1.31 -6.95 9.08
N VAL A 88 0.40 -6.01 8.85
CA VAL A 88 0.50 -5.00 7.80
C VAL A 88 0.66 -3.64 8.44
N LYS A 89 1.55 -2.81 7.91
CA LYS A 89 1.78 -1.45 8.42
C LYS A 89 1.49 -0.44 7.33
N ARG A 90 0.82 0.65 7.67
CA ARG A 90 0.71 1.77 6.74
C ARG A 90 1.98 2.60 6.70
N THR A 91 2.24 3.21 5.56
CA THR A 91 3.47 3.99 5.32
C THR A 91 3.25 5.49 5.46
N ASN A 92 2.02 5.96 5.67
CA ASN A 92 1.64 7.37 5.70
C ASN A 92 1.94 8.11 4.38
N SER A 93 2.07 7.38 3.28
CA SER A 93 2.33 7.94 1.95
C SER A 93 1.25 7.46 0.99
N ILE A 94 0.56 8.40 0.32
CA ILE A 94 -0.24 8.06 -0.86
C ILE A 94 0.67 7.44 -1.91
N VAL A 95 0.14 6.55 -2.74
CA VAL A 95 0.87 5.83 -3.79
C VAL A 95 1.80 6.78 -4.55
N ASP A 96 3.10 6.60 -4.34
CA ASP A 96 4.15 7.48 -4.85
C ASP A 96 5.30 6.66 -5.41
N VAL A 97 6.01 7.27 -6.36
CA VAL A 97 7.13 6.67 -7.07
C VAL A 97 8.32 7.63 -7.08
N PRO A 98 9.56 7.12 -7.06
CA PRO A 98 10.72 7.96 -7.24
C PRO A 98 10.70 8.62 -8.62
N ALA A 99 11.11 9.89 -8.68
CA ALA A 99 11.18 10.67 -9.91
C ALA A 99 12.49 11.48 -9.97
N GLY A 100 12.96 11.74 -11.19
CA GLY A 100 14.15 12.55 -11.45
C GLY A 100 14.96 12.05 -12.66
N ASP A 101 15.86 12.90 -13.14
CA ASP A 101 16.64 12.66 -14.38
C ASP A 101 17.53 11.42 -14.30
N LYS A 102 17.88 10.98 -13.10
CA LYS A 102 18.69 9.78 -12.86
C LYS A 102 17.99 8.47 -13.22
N LEU A 103 16.69 8.49 -13.49
CA LEU A 103 15.95 7.36 -14.05
C LEU A 103 16.24 7.17 -15.55
N LEU A 104 16.75 8.18 -16.25
CA LEU A 104 17.03 8.11 -17.69
C LEU A 104 18.05 7.00 -17.99
N GLY A 105 17.67 6.09 -18.90
CA GLY A 105 18.51 4.96 -19.31
C GLY A 105 18.55 3.78 -18.31
N ARG A 106 17.74 3.82 -17.25
CA ARG A 106 17.53 2.70 -16.32
C ARG A 106 16.32 1.87 -16.74
N VAL A 107 16.31 0.61 -16.32
CA VAL A 107 15.10 -0.23 -16.36
C VAL A 107 14.58 -0.35 -14.94
N VAL A 108 13.34 0.04 -14.71
CA VAL A 108 12.68 0.04 -13.40
C VAL A 108 11.35 -0.70 -13.43
N ASP A 109 10.91 -1.19 -12.28
CA ASP A 109 9.55 -1.68 -12.08
C ASP A 109 8.54 -0.52 -11.93
N ALA A 110 7.26 -0.88 -11.77
CA ALA A 110 6.18 0.10 -11.61
C ALA A 110 6.26 0.94 -10.32
N LEU A 111 7.04 0.49 -9.33
CA LEU A 111 7.29 1.22 -8.08
C LEU A 111 8.59 2.05 -8.12
N GLY A 112 9.32 1.98 -9.24
CA GLY A 112 10.58 2.67 -9.47
C GLY A 112 11.81 1.97 -8.93
N ASN A 113 11.73 0.69 -8.56
CA ASN A 113 12.91 -0.10 -8.17
C ASN A 113 13.70 -0.55 -9.41
N PRO A 114 15.05 -0.55 -9.36
CA PRO A 114 15.87 -0.95 -10.50
C PRO A 114 15.78 -2.46 -10.80
N LEU A 115 15.61 -2.80 -12.08
CA LEU A 115 15.61 -4.18 -12.60
C LEU A 115 16.82 -4.49 -13.50
N ASP A 116 17.65 -3.49 -13.82
CA ASP A 116 18.77 -3.62 -14.76
C ASP A 116 20.08 -4.15 -14.14
N GLY A 117 20.11 -4.43 -12.84
CA GLY A 117 21.31 -4.93 -12.15
C GLY A 117 22.46 -3.91 -12.02
N LYS A 118 22.25 -2.65 -12.40
CA LYS A 118 23.28 -1.59 -12.37
C LYS A 118 23.44 -0.92 -10.99
N GLY A 119 22.93 -1.55 -9.94
CA GLY A 119 22.91 -1.01 -8.58
C GLY A 119 21.73 -0.05 -8.30
N PRO A 120 21.72 0.64 -7.15
CA PRO A 120 20.62 1.53 -6.77
C PRO A 120 20.48 2.72 -7.72
N ILE A 121 19.29 3.33 -7.74
CA ILE A 121 19.02 4.58 -8.46
C ILE A 121 18.97 5.69 -7.43
N GLU A 122 19.81 6.70 -7.59
CA GLU A 122 19.65 7.96 -6.85
C GLU A 122 18.47 8.71 -7.45
N PHE A 123 17.43 8.99 -6.67
CA PHE A 123 16.30 9.82 -7.10
C PHE A 123 16.30 11.13 -6.31
N SER A 124 15.88 12.21 -6.96
CA SER A 124 15.86 13.55 -6.36
C SER A 124 14.60 13.81 -5.54
N GLU A 125 13.49 13.19 -5.93
CA GLU A 125 12.19 13.40 -5.31
C GLU A 125 11.31 12.15 -5.44
N ARG A 126 10.24 12.09 -4.65
CA ARG A 126 9.13 11.16 -4.86
C ARG A 126 7.89 11.95 -5.27
N ARG A 127 7.15 11.44 -6.25
CA ARG A 127 5.93 12.07 -6.74
C ARG A 127 4.76 11.11 -6.60
N ILE A 128 3.62 11.66 -6.20
CA ILE A 128 2.34 10.93 -6.16
C ILE A 128 2.02 10.45 -7.56
N ALA A 129 1.61 9.19 -7.71
CA ALA A 129 1.33 8.61 -9.02
C ALA A 129 0.00 9.11 -9.60
N ASP A 130 -1.00 9.31 -8.74
CA ASP A 130 -2.32 9.83 -9.14
C ASP A 130 -2.43 11.34 -8.84
N VAL A 131 -2.10 12.15 -9.85
CA VAL A 131 -2.17 13.62 -9.77
C VAL A 131 -3.17 14.12 -10.79
N LYS A 132 -4.03 15.04 -10.35
CA LYS A 132 -4.97 15.73 -11.23
C LYS A 132 -4.23 16.42 -12.37
N ALA A 133 -4.62 16.12 -13.60
CA ALA A 133 -4.03 16.72 -14.79
C ALA A 133 -4.20 18.26 -14.81
N PRO A 134 -3.29 18.99 -15.48
CA PRO A 134 -3.39 20.44 -15.62
C PRO A 134 -4.74 20.87 -16.23
N GLY A 135 -5.37 21.90 -15.67
CA GLY A 135 -6.60 22.50 -16.22
C GLY A 135 -6.37 23.20 -17.57
N ILE A 136 -7.40 23.83 -18.15
CA ILE A 136 -7.28 24.51 -19.46
C ILE A 136 -6.40 25.76 -19.39
N ILE A 137 -6.52 26.56 -18.33
CA ILE A 137 -5.79 27.84 -18.16
C ILE A 137 -4.25 27.69 -18.26
N PRO A 138 -3.59 26.71 -17.61
CA PRO A 138 -2.13 26.53 -17.73
C PRO A 138 -1.68 25.85 -19.04
N ARG A 139 -2.60 25.38 -19.89
CA ARG A 139 -2.23 24.69 -21.13
C ARG A 139 -1.88 25.68 -22.24
N LYS A 140 -1.00 25.27 -23.13
CA LYS A 140 -0.70 25.95 -24.40
C LYS A 140 -1.03 24.99 -25.54
N SER A 141 -1.55 25.51 -26.66
CA SER A 141 -1.71 24.71 -27.88
C SER A 141 -0.36 24.12 -28.29
N VAL A 142 -0.35 22.83 -28.62
CA VAL A 142 0.84 22.15 -29.12
C VAL A 142 1.23 22.77 -30.47
N HIS A 143 2.47 23.22 -30.60
CA HIS A 143 2.99 23.97 -31.75
C HIS A 143 4.44 23.59 -32.10
N GLU A 144 4.98 22.56 -31.45
CA GLU A 144 6.30 21.99 -31.73
C GLU A 144 6.08 20.53 -32.18
N PRO A 145 6.72 20.09 -33.28
CA PRO A 145 6.61 18.72 -33.79
C PRO A 145 7.36 17.70 -32.93
#